data_AF-A0A8J9ZWR9-F1
#
_entry.id   AF-A0A8J9ZWR9-F1
#
_cell.length_a   1.000
_cell.length_b   1.000
_cell.length_c   1.000
_cell.angle_alpha   90.00
_cell.angle_beta   90.00
_cell.angle_gamma   90.00
#
_symmetry.space_group_name_H-M   'P 1'
#
loop_
_entity.id
_entity.type
_entity.pdbx_description
1 polymer ?
#
loop_
_entity_poly.entity_id
_entity_poly.type
_entity_poly.pdbx_seq_one_letter_code
_entity_poly.pdbx_strand_id
1 'polypeptide(L)'
;MGKMQNEIKSVRNNFGGINVQLSEMKAIPGQIAVLEASQDGCCPAVGELGSSINGSGLRQHKVGRTLDVGRWQEPDQTMKEEIQLLQTIVAEMAAKDQTFREEMQQLQNKMAAKERKIQALEQNIQPVESRTYIERCESGVLQTLDATFSTGFGERYLDMTATFSRAFRTTPVVTVGLDSLDDDWRTNLRVTAKVLSKSTTDLTVRIGTWYNSLLYRVDIHWMACA
;
A
#
# COMPACT_ATOMS: atom_id res chain seq x y z
N MET A 1 -43.07 35.62 -16.07
CA MET A 1 -43.01 34.19 -16.44
C MET A 1 -41.64 33.92 -17.02
N GLY A 2 -40.74 33.09 -16.51
CA GLY A 2 -40.64 32.31 -15.29
C GLY A 2 -39.16 31.94 -15.14
N LYS A 3 -38.57 32.26 -13.99
CA LYS A 3 -37.23 31.81 -13.59
C LYS A 3 -37.39 30.41 -12.99
N MET A 4 -36.67 29.42 -13.50
CA MET A 4 -36.47 28.13 -12.82
C MET A 4 -34.97 27.86 -12.76
N GLN A 5 -34.39 28.26 -11.63
CA GLN A 5 -33.07 27.81 -11.19
C GLN A 5 -33.25 26.41 -10.62
N ASN A 6 -32.52 25.44 -11.15
CA ASN A 6 -32.52 24.08 -10.63
C ASN A 6 -31.61 23.98 -9.40
N GLU A 7 -32.18 23.40 -8.34
CA GLU A 7 -31.56 23.05 -7.07
C GLU A 7 -30.40 22.05 -7.26
N ILE A 8 -29.20 22.43 -6.84
CA ILE A 8 -28.16 21.46 -6.46
C ILE A 8 -28.33 21.21 -4.96
N LYS A 9 -28.85 20.03 -4.63
CA LYS A 9 -29.00 19.58 -3.24
C LYS A 9 -27.62 19.37 -2.61
N SER A 10 -27.36 20.19 -1.61
CA SER A 10 -26.30 20.07 -0.62
C SER A 10 -26.39 18.75 0.12
N VAL A 11 -25.44 17.83 -0.10
CA VAL A 11 -25.18 16.70 0.80
C VAL A 11 -24.22 17.17 1.89
N ARG A 12 -24.75 17.42 3.10
CA ARG A 12 -23.96 17.62 4.31
C ARG A 12 -23.43 16.26 4.78
N ASN A 13 -22.14 16.05 4.67
CA ASN A 13 -21.45 15.04 5.49
C ASN A 13 -21.09 15.68 6.83
N ASN A 14 -21.80 15.27 7.88
CA ASN A 14 -21.39 15.44 9.27
C ASN A 14 -20.24 14.47 9.55
N PHE A 15 -18.99 14.93 9.41
CA PHE A 15 -17.87 14.34 10.14
C PHE A 15 -17.07 15.46 10.79
N GLY A 16 -16.80 15.26 12.08
CA GLY A 16 -16.24 16.23 13.01
C GLY A 16 -14.97 16.88 12.51
N GLY A 17 -14.83 18.15 12.90
CA GLY A 17 -13.67 18.97 12.61
C GLY A 17 -12.37 18.33 13.09
N ILE A 18 -11.48 18.11 12.14
CA ILE A 18 -10.04 18.20 12.36
C ILE A 18 -9.56 19.30 11.42
N ASN A 19 -9.19 20.43 12.02
CA ASN A 19 -8.61 21.56 11.32
C ASN A 19 -7.11 21.27 11.17
N VAL A 20 -6.68 20.73 10.03
CA VAL A 20 -5.25 20.59 9.72
C VAL A 20 -4.85 21.83 8.93
N GLN A 21 -4.20 22.79 9.61
CA GLN A 21 -3.47 23.85 8.93
C GLN A 21 -2.27 23.23 8.23
N LEU A 22 -2.31 23.19 6.90
CA LEU A 22 -1.16 22.91 6.07
C LEU A 22 -0.35 24.20 5.95
N SER A 23 0.69 24.36 6.78
CA SER A 23 1.70 25.39 6.59
C SER A 23 2.67 24.97 5.49
N GLU A 24 2.90 25.89 4.56
CA GLU A 24 3.83 25.74 3.44
C GLU A 24 5.24 25.39 3.93
N MET A 25 5.70 24.17 3.65
CA MET A 25 7.11 23.82 3.76
C MET A 25 7.84 24.23 2.48
N LYS A 26 8.61 25.30 2.55
CA LYS A 26 9.63 25.66 1.56
C LYS A 26 10.67 24.54 1.47
N ALA A 27 10.84 23.98 0.29
CA ALA A 27 11.92 23.04 -0.03
C ALA A 27 13.27 23.76 0.04
N ILE A 28 14.20 23.20 0.84
CA ILE A 28 15.61 23.56 0.85
C ILE A 28 16.33 22.58 -0.10
N PRO A 29 17.05 23.03 -1.13
CA PRO A 29 17.88 22.18 -1.96
C PRO A 29 19.28 22.06 -1.34
N GLY A 30 19.76 20.84 -1.10
CA GLY A 30 21.16 20.66 -0.70
C GLY A 30 21.49 19.30 -0.12
N GLN A 31 22.18 18.49 -0.93
CA GLN A 31 23.23 17.54 -0.56
C GLN A 31 23.00 16.66 0.67
N ILE A 32 22.66 15.39 0.44
CA ILE A 32 23.03 14.34 1.38
C ILE A 32 24.19 13.57 0.76
N ALA A 33 25.35 13.77 1.36
CA ALA A 33 26.57 13.04 1.08
C ALA A 33 26.35 11.55 1.41
N VAL A 34 26.79 10.72 0.48
CA VAL A 34 26.98 9.28 0.68
C VAL A 34 28.09 9.10 1.71
N LEU A 35 27.76 8.54 2.87
CA LEU A 35 28.73 7.95 3.79
C LEU A 35 28.62 6.43 3.67
N GLU A 36 29.51 5.88 2.84
CA GLU A 36 29.88 4.48 2.89
C GLU A 36 30.61 4.22 4.21
N ALA A 37 30.02 3.41 5.08
CA ALA A 37 30.75 2.74 6.15
C ALA A 37 30.95 1.28 5.74
N SER A 38 32.19 1.04 5.35
CA SER A 38 32.80 -0.22 4.95
C SER A 38 33.26 -1.00 6.19
N GLN A 39 33.30 -2.33 6.05
CA GLN A 39 34.10 -3.29 6.85
C GLN A 39 33.63 -3.54 8.28
N ASP A 40 33.81 -4.69 8.90
CA ASP A 40 34.20 -6.05 8.55
C ASP A 40 34.10 -6.77 9.91
N GLY A 41 34.00 -8.09 9.89
CA GLY A 41 34.71 -8.86 10.91
C GLY A 41 33.94 -9.23 12.19
N CYS A 42 33.70 -10.54 12.24
CA CYS A 42 34.02 -11.40 13.38
C CYS A 42 33.06 -11.41 14.58
N CYS A 43 32.29 -12.49 14.64
CA CYS A 43 32.11 -13.25 15.87
C CYS A 43 33.48 -13.55 16.51
N PRO A 44 33.55 -13.56 17.85
CA PRO A 44 33.76 -14.86 18.48
C PRO A 44 32.83 -15.10 19.68
N ALA A 45 32.72 -16.39 19.98
CA ALA A 45 32.02 -16.97 21.11
C ALA A 45 32.39 -16.33 22.46
N VAL A 46 31.37 -16.13 23.29
CA VAL A 46 31.48 -15.96 24.75
C VAL A 46 30.36 -16.85 25.29
N GLY A 47 30.58 -17.90 26.08
CA GLY A 47 31.65 -18.24 26.99
C GLY A 47 30.94 -18.84 28.20
N GLU A 48 30.91 -20.18 28.28
CA GLU A 48 30.43 -20.91 29.46
C GLU A 48 31.20 -20.46 30.70
N LEU A 49 30.52 -19.73 31.60
CA LEU A 49 31.01 -19.52 32.95
C LEU A 49 30.47 -20.62 33.85
N GLY A 50 31.10 -21.79 33.74
CA GLY A 50 31.18 -22.72 34.85
C GLY A 50 32.08 -22.10 35.93
N SER A 51 31.49 -21.72 37.07
CA SER A 51 32.24 -21.39 38.29
C SER A 51 32.00 -22.47 39.33
N SER A 52 32.86 -23.48 39.24
CA SER A 52 33.22 -24.38 40.32
C SER A 52 33.83 -23.56 41.46
N ILE A 53 33.17 -23.52 42.62
CA ILE A 53 33.77 -23.01 43.85
C ILE A 53 33.99 -24.22 44.77
N ASN A 54 35.14 -24.85 44.56
CA ASN A 54 35.75 -25.76 45.52
C ASN A 54 36.53 -24.95 46.56
N GLY A 55 36.16 -25.15 47.82
CA GLY A 55 37.10 -25.21 48.94
C GLY A 55 37.60 -23.90 49.54
N SER A 56 37.39 -23.72 50.84
CA SER A 56 38.51 -23.63 51.78
C SER A 56 37.98 -23.63 53.22
N GLY A 57 38.66 -24.40 54.06
CA GLY A 57 38.24 -24.70 55.40
C GLY A 57 38.23 -23.48 56.32
N LEU A 58 37.24 -23.44 57.19
CA LEU A 58 37.26 -22.58 58.36
C LEU A 58 37.19 -23.43 59.61
N ARG A 59 38.25 -23.24 60.39
CA ARG A 59 38.63 -23.86 61.65
C ARG A 59 37.44 -23.98 62.62
N GLN A 60 37.27 -25.18 63.16
CA GLN A 60 36.41 -25.43 64.30
C GLN A 60 36.96 -24.72 65.55
N HIS A 61 36.40 -23.58 65.91
CA HIS A 61 36.50 -23.05 67.27
C HIS A 61 35.37 -23.66 68.12
N LYS A 62 35.73 -24.70 68.86
CA LYS A 62 34.91 -25.35 69.88
C LYS A 62 34.83 -24.43 71.11
N VAL A 63 33.91 -23.47 71.10
CA VAL A 63 33.54 -22.71 72.31
C VAL A 63 32.27 -23.35 72.87
N GLY A 64 32.47 -24.27 73.81
CA GLY A 64 31.40 -24.83 74.62
C GLY A 64 30.86 -23.75 75.55
N ARG A 65 29.72 -23.18 75.18
CA ARG A 65 28.77 -22.58 76.12
C ARG A 65 27.42 -23.22 75.85
N THR A 66 27.06 -24.15 76.73
CA THR A 66 25.71 -24.68 76.90
C THR A 66 24.83 -23.52 77.32
N LEU A 67 24.31 -22.79 76.34
CA LEU A 67 23.18 -21.90 76.54
C LEU A 67 21.98 -22.81 76.75
N ASP A 68 21.44 -22.75 77.97
CA ASP A 68 20.19 -23.36 78.35
C ASP A 68 19.10 -22.81 77.42
N VAL A 69 18.71 -23.62 76.43
CA VAL A 69 17.69 -23.28 75.43
C VAL A 69 16.36 -23.34 76.16
N GLY A 70 16.01 -22.21 76.78
CA GLY A 70 14.71 -22.01 77.41
C GLY A 70 13.61 -22.51 76.47
N ARG A 71 12.76 -23.37 77.03
CA ARG A 71 11.54 -23.95 76.45
C ARG A 71 10.87 -22.98 75.46
N TRP A 72 11.18 -23.12 74.17
CA TRP A 72 10.46 -22.46 73.10
C TRP A 72 9.03 -22.99 73.14
N GLN A 73 8.10 -22.14 73.55
CA GLN A 73 6.68 -22.45 73.51
C GLN A 73 6.32 -22.80 72.06
N GLU A 74 5.56 -23.87 71.88
CA GLU A 74 5.07 -24.26 70.57
C GLU A 74 4.37 -23.06 69.90
N PRO A 75 4.60 -22.85 68.60
CA PRO A 75 3.95 -21.78 67.87
C PRO A 75 2.43 -21.90 68.03
N ASP A 76 1.82 -20.81 68.48
CA ASP A 76 0.38 -20.68 68.67
C ASP A 76 -0.36 -21.07 67.38
N GLN A 77 -1.52 -21.71 67.52
CA GLN A 77 -2.31 -22.26 66.42
C GLN A 77 -2.68 -21.19 65.38
N THR A 78 -2.85 -19.95 65.84
CA THR A 78 -3.08 -18.74 65.05
C THR A 78 -1.96 -18.49 64.01
N MET A 79 -0.70 -18.70 64.39
CA MET A 79 0.44 -18.45 63.50
C MET A 79 0.52 -19.49 62.37
N LYS A 80 0.04 -20.71 62.59
CA LYS A 80 -0.03 -21.74 61.53
C LYS A 80 -1.05 -21.36 60.46
N GLU A 81 -2.19 -20.79 60.85
CA GLU A 81 -3.23 -20.32 59.94
C GLU A 81 -2.75 -19.15 59.07
N GLU A 82 -2.05 -18.18 59.67
CA GLU A 82 -1.47 -17.04 58.93
C GLU A 82 -0.41 -17.49 57.91
N ILE A 83 0.47 -18.44 58.28
CA ILE A 83 1.46 -19.02 57.35
C ILE A 83 0.76 -19.71 56.18
N GLN A 84 -0.32 -20.45 56.45
CA GLN A 84 -1.07 -21.14 55.40
C GLN A 84 -1.80 -20.16 54.46
N LEU A 85 -2.32 -19.05 54.99
CA LEU A 85 -2.91 -17.96 54.19
C LEU A 85 -1.85 -17.29 53.31
N LEU A 86 -0.67 -16.98 53.85
CA LEU A 86 0.43 -16.39 53.09
C LEU A 86 0.92 -17.31 51.96
N GLN A 87 1.03 -18.61 52.23
CA GLN A 87 1.36 -19.60 51.20
C GLN A 87 0.32 -19.62 50.07
N THR A 88 -0.96 -19.48 50.42
CA THR A 88 -2.05 -19.40 49.44
C THR A 88 -1.95 -18.14 48.58
N ILE A 89 -1.69 -16.98 49.18
CA ILE A 89 -1.53 -15.71 48.46
C ILE A 89 -0.30 -15.77 47.53
N VAL A 90 0.82 -16.33 47.98
CA VAL A 90 2.03 -16.49 47.15
C VAL A 90 1.76 -17.42 45.97
N ALA A 91 1.02 -18.52 46.17
CA ALA A 91 0.63 -19.42 45.09
C ALA A 91 -0.28 -18.73 44.06
N GLU A 92 -1.23 -17.91 44.52
CA GLU A 92 -2.11 -17.15 43.63
C GLU A 92 -1.35 -16.11 42.81
N MET A 93 -0.43 -15.35 43.45
CA MET A 93 0.41 -14.39 42.74
C MET A 93 1.32 -15.08 41.73
N ALA A 94 1.92 -16.22 42.07
CA ALA A 94 2.74 -17.00 41.16
C ALA A 94 1.94 -17.50 39.94
N ALA A 95 0.69 -17.92 40.15
CA ALA A 95 -0.21 -18.31 39.06
C ALA A 95 -0.57 -17.12 38.16
N LYS A 96 -0.88 -15.95 38.75
CA LYS A 96 -1.14 -14.72 37.99
C LYS A 96 0.10 -14.26 37.19
N ASP A 97 1.27 -14.29 37.79
CA ASP A 97 2.53 -13.97 37.11
C ASP A 97 2.79 -14.88 35.92
N GLN A 98 2.48 -16.17 36.06
CA GLN A 98 2.60 -17.13 34.97
C GLN A 98 1.65 -16.79 33.81
N THR A 99 0.37 -16.50 34.11
CA THR A 99 -0.60 -16.09 33.09
C THR A 99 -0.18 -14.81 32.36
N PHE A 100 0.33 -13.82 33.09
CA PHE A 100 0.80 -12.57 32.50
C PHE A 100 2.00 -12.77 31.57
N ARG A 101 2.93 -13.67 31.93
CA ARG A 101 4.06 -14.02 31.06
C ARG A 101 3.61 -14.69 29.77
N GLU A 102 2.62 -15.57 29.84
CA GLU A 102 2.06 -16.25 28.68
C GLU A 102 1.35 -15.27 27.72
N GLU A 103 0.55 -14.35 28.25
CA GLU A 103 -0.10 -13.29 27.46
C GLU A 103 0.94 -12.38 26.79
N MET A 104 2.02 -12.02 27.50
CA MET A 104 3.11 -11.22 26.95
C MET A 104 3.83 -11.94 25.81
N GLN A 105 4.08 -13.24 25.95
CA GLN A 105 4.70 -14.04 24.89
C GLN A 105 3.77 -14.18 23.67
N GLN A 106 2.47 -14.36 23.90
CA GLN A 106 1.47 -14.39 22.84
C GLN A 106 1.43 -13.06 22.09
N LEU A 107 1.49 -11.93 22.81
CA LEU A 107 1.48 -10.61 22.22
C LEU A 107 2.74 -10.36 21.36
N GLN A 108 3.91 -10.76 21.85
CA GLN A 108 5.17 -10.69 21.08
C GLN A 108 5.09 -11.50 19.78
N ASN A 109 4.57 -12.73 19.83
CA ASN A 109 4.38 -13.56 18.65
C ASN A 109 3.42 -12.90 17.64
N LYS A 110 2.35 -12.28 18.13
CA LYS A 110 1.40 -11.55 17.29
C LYS A 110 2.02 -10.31 16.64
N MET A 111 2.88 -9.58 17.36
CA MET A 111 3.62 -8.45 16.80
C MET A 111 4.60 -8.90 15.73
N ALA A 112 5.40 -9.95 16.00
CA ALA A 112 6.33 -10.50 15.02
C ALA A 112 5.61 -11.01 13.75
N ALA A 113 4.44 -11.64 13.91
CA ALA A 113 3.63 -12.06 12.77
C ALA A 113 3.07 -10.88 11.95
N LYS A 114 2.67 -9.79 12.61
CA LYS A 114 2.25 -8.56 11.93
C LYS A 114 3.41 -7.87 11.21
N GLU A 115 4.58 -7.82 11.83
CA GLU A 115 5.79 -7.25 11.23
C GLU A 115 6.17 -7.95 9.93
N ARG A 116 6.15 -9.29 9.94
CA ARG A 116 6.37 -10.09 8.72
C ARG A 116 5.34 -9.79 7.62
N LYS A 117 4.08 -9.52 7.99
CA LYS A 117 3.04 -9.13 7.02
C LYS A 117 3.30 -7.74 6.45
N ILE A 118 3.75 -6.79 7.27
CA ILE A 118 4.11 -5.45 6.82
C ILE A 118 5.25 -5.54 5.81
N GLN A 119 6.33 -6.26 6.14
CA GLN A 119 7.47 -6.45 5.24
C GLN A 119 7.07 -7.13 3.92
N ALA A 120 6.19 -8.14 3.98
CA ALA A 120 5.67 -8.80 2.78
C ALA A 120 4.82 -7.85 1.91
N LEU A 121 4.03 -6.97 2.53
CA LEU A 121 3.25 -5.96 1.81
C LEU A 121 4.15 -4.89 1.19
N GLU A 122 5.18 -4.44 1.89
CA GLU A 122 6.16 -3.48 1.37
C GLU A 122 6.91 -4.04 0.15
N GLN A 123 7.31 -5.31 0.18
CA GLN A 123 7.92 -5.99 -0.97
C GLN A 123 6.98 -6.07 -2.17
N ASN A 124 5.67 -6.16 -1.95
CA ASN A 124 4.67 -6.14 -3.03
C ASN A 124 4.39 -4.74 -3.58
N ILE A 125 4.73 -3.67 -2.85
CA ILE A 125 4.49 -2.28 -3.27
C ILE A 125 5.62 -1.73 -4.15
N GLN A 126 6.88 -2.13 -3.94
CA GLN A 126 8.02 -1.70 -4.78
C GLN A 126 7.82 -1.85 -6.31
N PRO A 127 7.25 -2.96 -6.83
CA PRO A 127 6.99 -3.07 -8.27
C PRO A 127 5.84 -2.17 -8.77
N VAL A 128 5.05 -1.56 -7.88
CA VAL A 128 4.01 -0.58 -8.24
C VAL A 128 4.61 0.82 -8.39
N GLU A 129 5.57 1.19 -7.55
CA GLU A 129 6.26 2.48 -7.62
C GLU A 129 7.21 2.60 -8.82
N SER A 130 7.73 1.46 -9.30
CA SER A 130 8.51 1.40 -10.54
C SER A 130 7.66 1.31 -11.81
N ARG A 131 6.33 1.26 -11.70
CA ARG A 131 5.47 1.37 -12.90
C ARG A 131 5.66 2.78 -13.43
N THR A 132 6.05 2.86 -14.69
CA THR A 132 6.02 4.09 -15.51
C THR A 132 4.73 4.82 -15.23
N TYR A 133 4.80 5.83 -14.37
CA TYR A 133 3.69 6.69 -14.03
C TYR A 133 3.21 7.27 -15.36
N ILE A 134 1.93 7.09 -15.67
CA ILE A 134 1.32 7.77 -16.83
C ILE A 134 1.38 9.25 -16.48
N GLU A 135 2.38 9.96 -17.01
CA GLU A 135 2.64 11.35 -16.68
C GLU A 135 1.57 12.26 -17.28
N ARG A 136 0.98 11.82 -18.41
CA ARG A 136 0.05 12.65 -19.15
C ARG A 136 -0.91 11.83 -19.99
N CYS A 137 -2.15 12.30 -20.07
CA CYS A 137 -3.11 11.87 -21.08
C CYS A 137 -3.59 13.08 -21.90
N GLU A 138 -3.90 12.84 -23.17
CA GLU A 138 -4.55 13.79 -24.07
C GLU A 138 -5.67 13.06 -24.82
N SER A 139 -6.75 13.77 -25.16
CA SER A 139 -7.89 13.21 -25.89
C SER A 139 -8.48 14.23 -26.85
N GLY A 140 -9.19 13.74 -27.86
CA GLY A 140 -9.85 14.57 -28.84
C GLY A 140 -10.82 13.79 -29.73
N VAL A 141 -11.43 14.50 -30.68
CA VAL A 141 -12.37 13.93 -31.66
C VAL A 141 -11.86 14.20 -33.06
N LEU A 142 -11.87 13.18 -33.91
CA LEU A 142 -11.63 13.28 -35.35
C LEU A 142 -12.97 13.12 -36.08
N GLN A 143 -13.37 14.14 -36.83
CA GLN A 143 -14.66 14.19 -37.53
C GLN A 143 -14.44 13.96 -39.02
N THR A 144 -15.19 13.03 -39.62
CA THR A 144 -15.25 12.91 -41.09
C THR A 144 -16.03 14.09 -41.67
N LEU A 145 -15.68 14.51 -42.88
CA LEU A 145 -16.55 15.42 -43.64
C LEU A 145 -17.89 14.74 -43.96
N ASP A 146 -18.95 15.53 -44.06
CA ASP A 146 -20.26 15.02 -44.44
C ASP A 146 -20.18 14.29 -45.79
N ALA A 147 -20.84 13.14 -45.85
CA ALA A 147 -20.94 12.28 -47.02
C ALA A 147 -19.62 11.64 -47.50
N THR A 148 -18.55 11.61 -46.68
CA THR A 148 -17.26 10.98 -47.02
C THR A 148 -17.41 9.54 -47.55
N PHE A 149 -18.33 8.75 -46.99
CA PHE A 149 -18.59 7.37 -47.40
C PHE A 149 -20.02 7.14 -47.93
N SER A 150 -20.66 8.21 -48.41
CA SER A 150 -22.05 8.19 -48.90
C SER A 150 -22.21 7.51 -50.28
N THR A 151 -21.11 7.25 -50.98
CA THR A 151 -21.10 6.62 -52.30
C THR A 151 -19.95 5.64 -52.47
N GLY A 152 -20.04 4.80 -53.50
CA GLY A 152 -19.03 3.80 -53.84
C GLY A 152 -19.34 2.40 -53.34
N PHE A 153 -18.48 1.45 -53.70
CA PHE A 153 -18.60 0.04 -53.35
C PHE A 153 -17.23 -0.53 -53.03
N GLY A 154 -17.19 -1.60 -52.23
CA GLY A 154 -15.96 -2.23 -51.81
C GLY A 154 -15.29 -1.47 -50.67
N GLU A 155 -14.02 -1.77 -50.41
CA GLU A 155 -13.26 -1.15 -49.34
C GLU A 155 -13.00 0.33 -49.61
N ARG A 156 -13.38 1.18 -48.66
CA ARG A 156 -13.18 2.63 -48.71
C ARG A 156 -12.66 3.08 -47.36
N TYR A 157 -11.68 3.98 -47.34
CA TYR A 157 -11.06 4.46 -46.12
C TYR A 157 -10.68 5.94 -46.18
N LEU A 158 -10.65 6.57 -45.02
CA LEU A 158 -10.14 7.92 -44.79
C LEU A 158 -9.12 7.85 -43.66
N ASP A 159 -7.91 8.34 -43.93
CA ASP A 159 -6.85 8.46 -42.93
C ASP A 159 -6.89 9.87 -42.35
N MET A 160 -7.00 9.97 -41.03
CA MET A 160 -7.06 11.23 -40.31
C MET A 160 -5.95 11.29 -39.27
N THR A 161 -5.36 12.46 -39.10
CA THR A 161 -4.24 12.66 -38.16
C THR A 161 -4.63 13.65 -37.07
N ALA A 162 -4.43 13.25 -35.82
CA ALA A 162 -4.47 14.13 -34.66
C ALA A 162 -3.03 14.52 -34.29
N THR A 163 -2.79 15.80 -34.05
CA THR A 163 -1.52 16.29 -33.48
C THR A 163 -1.73 16.58 -32.01
N PHE A 164 -0.83 16.10 -31.15
CA PHE A 164 -0.89 16.39 -29.73
C PHE A 164 -0.46 17.84 -29.47
N SER A 165 -1.12 18.50 -28.53
CA SER A 165 -0.82 19.87 -28.10
C SER A 165 0.64 20.06 -27.65
N ARG A 166 1.28 18.98 -27.19
CA ARG A 166 2.72 18.91 -26.89
C ARG A 166 3.21 17.47 -26.96
N ALA A 167 4.43 17.26 -27.47
CA ALA A 167 5.02 15.93 -27.60
C ALA A 167 5.10 15.16 -26.25
N PHE A 168 4.77 13.88 -26.27
CA PHE A 168 5.00 12.94 -25.17
C PHE A 168 6.49 12.59 -25.03
N ARG A 169 6.92 12.18 -23.82
CA ARG A 169 8.31 11.73 -23.59
C ARG A 169 8.61 10.37 -24.22
N THR A 170 7.59 9.52 -24.31
CA THR A 170 7.62 8.19 -24.92
C THR A 170 6.40 8.03 -25.83
N THR A 171 6.41 7.05 -26.72
CA THR A 171 5.26 6.78 -27.60
C THR A 171 4.05 6.36 -26.76
N PRO A 172 2.90 7.07 -26.84
CA PRO A 172 1.76 6.80 -25.98
C PRO A 172 1.08 5.46 -26.26
N VAL A 173 0.38 4.96 -25.25
CA VAL A 173 -0.70 3.98 -25.43
C VAL A 173 -1.93 4.73 -25.90
N VAL A 174 -2.53 4.28 -26.99
CA VAL A 174 -3.67 4.95 -27.64
C VAL A 174 -4.87 4.02 -27.66
N THR A 175 -6.03 4.55 -27.27
CA THR A 175 -7.34 3.93 -27.46
C THR A 175 -8.19 4.79 -28.39
N VAL A 176 -9.00 4.14 -29.22
CA VAL A 176 -9.92 4.80 -30.17
C VAL A 176 -11.30 4.17 -30.06
N GLY A 177 -12.34 4.97 -30.25
CA GLY A 177 -13.73 4.52 -30.24
C GLY A 177 -14.61 5.40 -31.14
N LEU A 178 -15.77 4.87 -31.53
CA LEU A 178 -16.80 5.64 -32.24
C LEU A 178 -17.45 6.61 -31.25
N ASP A 179 -17.49 7.90 -31.60
CA ASP A 179 -18.19 8.95 -30.83
C ASP A 179 -19.59 9.20 -31.39
N SER A 180 -19.70 9.31 -32.72
CA SER A 180 -20.96 9.42 -33.43
C SER A 180 -20.93 8.62 -34.75
N LEU A 181 -22.09 8.16 -35.19
CA LEU A 181 -22.25 7.32 -36.37
C LEU A 181 -23.61 7.59 -37.02
N ASP A 182 -23.59 7.97 -38.30
CA ASP A 182 -24.76 8.18 -39.15
C ASP A 182 -24.63 7.31 -40.40
N ASP A 183 -25.47 6.27 -40.50
CA ASP A 183 -25.46 5.27 -41.56
C ASP A 183 -26.78 5.20 -42.34
N ASP A 184 -26.70 4.74 -43.59
CA ASP A 184 -27.88 4.53 -44.40
C ASP A 184 -28.63 3.25 -43.99
N TRP A 185 -29.84 3.45 -43.47
CA TRP A 185 -30.75 2.41 -43.00
C TRP A 185 -31.09 1.32 -44.04
N ARG A 186 -30.86 1.56 -45.34
CA ARG A 186 -31.12 0.60 -46.42
C ARG A 186 -29.96 -0.36 -46.65
N THR A 187 -28.83 -0.14 -45.99
CA THR A 187 -27.61 -0.95 -46.13
C THR A 187 -27.19 -1.51 -44.78
N ASN A 188 -26.36 -2.55 -44.77
CA ASN A 188 -25.88 -3.06 -43.48
C ASN A 188 -24.83 -2.11 -42.92
N LEU A 189 -24.84 -1.87 -41.61
CA LEU A 189 -23.79 -1.13 -40.94
C LEU A 189 -22.46 -1.91 -40.96
N ARG A 190 -21.43 -1.31 -41.55
CA ARG A 190 -20.06 -1.83 -41.58
C ARG A 190 -19.08 -0.68 -41.45
N VAL A 191 -18.36 -0.65 -40.34
CA VAL A 191 -17.39 0.41 -40.02
C VAL A 191 -16.18 -0.21 -39.35
N THR A 192 -15.00 0.31 -39.66
CA THR A 192 -13.74 -0.04 -39.00
C THR A 192 -13.01 1.23 -38.61
N ALA A 193 -12.37 1.23 -37.46
CA ALA A 193 -11.46 2.28 -37.01
C ALA A 193 -10.18 1.62 -36.54
N LYS A 194 -9.04 1.97 -37.16
CA LYS A 194 -7.74 1.34 -36.90
C LYS A 194 -6.66 2.40 -36.74
N VAL A 195 -5.87 2.31 -35.67
CA VAL A 195 -4.64 3.10 -35.52
C VAL A 195 -3.63 2.60 -36.54
N LEU A 196 -3.19 3.46 -37.46
CA LEU A 196 -2.17 3.15 -38.46
C LEU A 196 -0.77 3.42 -37.93
N SER A 197 -0.58 4.59 -37.33
CA SER A 197 0.69 5.05 -36.79
C SER A 197 0.45 5.90 -35.55
N LYS A 198 1.44 5.88 -34.65
CA LYS A 198 1.49 6.72 -33.47
C LYS A 198 2.95 7.10 -33.20
N SER A 199 3.17 8.35 -32.86
CA SER A 199 4.47 8.91 -32.51
C SER A 199 4.35 9.67 -31.19
N THR A 200 5.41 10.38 -30.78
CA THR A 200 5.33 11.28 -29.63
C THR A 200 4.54 12.55 -29.93
N THR A 201 4.33 12.91 -31.21
CA THR A 201 3.72 14.18 -31.65
C THR A 201 2.35 14.02 -32.26
N ASP A 202 2.02 12.84 -32.78
CA ASP A 202 0.82 12.61 -33.56
C ASP A 202 0.31 11.16 -33.50
N LEU A 203 -0.90 11.00 -34.01
CA LEU A 203 -1.65 9.77 -34.15
C LEU A 203 -2.37 9.80 -35.49
N THR A 204 -2.25 8.74 -36.29
CA THR A 204 -3.06 8.56 -37.52
C THR A 204 -4.03 7.40 -37.33
N VAL A 205 -5.32 7.67 -37.53
CA VAL A 205 -6.41 6.71 -37.47
C VAL A 205 -7.02 6.57 -38.86
N ARG A 206 -7.16 5.32 -39.33
CA ARG A 206 -7.93 4.96 -40.52
C ARG A 206 -9.35 4.61 -40.12
N ILE A 207 -10.31 5.37 -40.64
CA ILE A 207 -11.72 4.96 -40.66
C ILE A 207 -11.97 4.29 -41.99
N GLY A 208 -12.74 3.20 -42.00
CA GLY A 208 -13.18 2.60 -43.25
C GLY A 208 -14.55 1.96 -43.18
N THR A 209 -15.09 1.69 -44.35
CA THR A 209 -16.31 0.92 -44.58
C THR A 209 -16.06 -0.03 -45.76
N TRP A 210 -16.93 -1.02 -45.96
CA TRP A 210 -16.78 -1.96 -47.07
C TRP A 210 -18.11 -2.40 -47.68
N TYR A 211 -18.00 -3.09 -48.83
CA TYR A 211 -19.14 -3.54 -49.60
C TYR A 211 -20.06 -2.37 -49.97
N ASN A 212 -21.37 -2.50 -49.82
CA ASN A 212 -22.36 -1.47 -50.16
C ASN A 212 -22.77 -0.56 -48.98
N SER A 213 -22.07 -0.60 -47.84
CA SER A 213 -22.43 0.18 -46.65
C SER A 213 -22.24 1.67 -46.87
N LEU A 214 -23.21 2.52 -46.57
CA LEU A 214 -23.09 3.97 -46.75
C LEU A 214 -23.05 4.66 -45.39
N LEU A 215 -22.01 5.47 -45.14
CA LEU A 215 -21.89 6.27 -43.91
C LEU A 215 -21.92 7.75 -44.31
N TYR A 216 -22.87 8.49 -43.74
CA TYR A 216 -23.00 9.93 -43.95
C TYR A 216 -22.01 10.69 -43.06
N ARG A 217 -21.85 10.27 -41.81
CA ARG A 217 -20.91 10.87 -40.86
C ARG A 217 -20.41 9.84 -39.84
N VAL A 218 -19.13 9.94 -39.49
CA VAL A 218 -18.51 9.17 -38.41
C VAL A 218 -17.58 10.09 -37.64
N ASP A 219 -17.74 10.15 -36.33
CA ASP A 219 -16.79 10.83 -35.45
C ASP A 219 -16.05 9.78 -34.61
N ILE A 220 -14.73 9.96 -34.43
CA ILE A 220 -13.88 9.06 -33.64
C ILE A 220 -13.35 9.83 -32.44
N HIS A 221 -13.64 9.33 -31.24
CA HIS A 221 -12.97 9.78 -30.03
C HIS A 221 -11.68 8.99 -29.82
N TRP A 222 -10.59 9.68 -29.47
CA TRP A 222 -9.31 9.07 -29.16
C TRP A 222 -8.78 9.55 -27.81
N MET A 223 -7.99 8.69 -27.15
CA MET A 223 -7.26 9.02 -25.93
C MET A 223 -5.84 8.43 -26.02
N ALA A 224 -4.83 9.23 -25.71
CA ALA A 224 -3.43 8.88 -25.72
C ALA A 224 -2.81 9.16 -24.35
N CYS A 225 -2.14 8.17 -23.75
CA CYS A 225 -1.52 8.29 -22.44
C CYS A 225 -0.07 7.78 -22.47
N ALA A 226 0.87 8.53 -21.90
CA ALA A 226 2.28 8.14 -21.76
C ALA A 226 2.88 8.66 -20.45
#